data_AF-A0A920F8H6-F1
#
_entry.id   AF-A0A920F8H6-F1
#
_cell.length_a   1.000
_cell.length_b   1.000
_cell.length_c   1.000
_cell.angle_alpha   90.00
_cell.angle_beta   90.00
_cell.angle_gamma   90.00
#
_symmetry.space_group_name_H-M   'P 1'
#
loop_
_entity.id
_entity.type
_entity.pdbx_description
1 polymer ?
#
loop_
_entity_poly.entity_id
_entity_poly.type
_entity_poly.pdbx_seq_one_letter_code
_entity_poly.pdbx_strand_id
1 'polypeptide(L)'
;MHSKRLDLTQDNLYTLSPSTKSLINELDEQITFKLYVSSGLSQQVPHLGVYANRVRDLLAEYESISGGKIKLELLDPIPFSNIEDRAVASGLRGIPGC
;
A
#
# COMPACT_ATOMS: atom_id res chain seq x y z
N MET A 1 21.02 -1.42 3.82
CA MET A 1 21.30 -2.48 2.82
C MET A 1 19.96 -3.13 2.49
N HIS A 2 19.39 -2.89 1.31
CA HIS A 2 18.14 -3.54 0.91
C HIS A 2 18.44 -4.95 0.42
N SER A 3 18.01 -5.98 1.16
CA SER A 3 18.05 -7.37 0.70
C SER A 3 17.21 -7.47 -0.59
N LYS A 4 17.85 -7.83 -1.70
CA LYS A 4 17.12 -8.24 -2.91
C LYS A 4 16.38 -9.53 -2.58
N ARG A 5 15.07 -9.45 -2.33
CA ARG A 5 14.21 -10.63 -2.30
C ARG A 5 14.22 -11.24 -3.69
N LEU A 6 14.81 -12.42 -3.82
CA LEU A 6 14.70 -13.21 -5.04
C LEU A 6 13.34 -13.90 -5.00
N ASP A 7 12.42 -13.47 -5.86
CA ASP A 7 11.12 -14.12 -6.00
C ASP A 7 11.32 -15.46 -6.73
N LEU A 8 10.97 -16.54 -6.05
CA LEU A 8 11.09 -17.92 -6.56
C LEU A 8 9.71 -18.52 -6.90
N THR A 9 8.66 -17.70 -6.92
CA THR A 9 7.34 -18.17 -7.35
C THR A 9 7.31 -18.37 -8.86
N GLN A 10 6.57 -19.38 -9.31
CA GLN A 10 6.52 -19.82 -10.71
C GLN A 10 6.16 -18.68 -11.70
N ASP A 11 5.36 -17.71 -11.26
CA ASP A 11 4.92 -16.58 -12.09
C ASP A 11 5.56 -15.24 -11.69
N ASN A 12 6.58 -15.25 -10.83
CA ASN A 12 7.16 -14.04 -10.23
C ASN A 12 6.06 -13.11 -9.65
N LEU A 13 5.14 -13.68 -8.87
CA LEU A 13 3.94 -13.02 -8.33
C LEU A 13 4.24 -11.80 -7.44
N TYR A 14 5.51 -11.63 -7.06
CA TYR A 14 6.05 -10.58 -6.21
C TYR A 14 7.15 -9.77 -6.90
N THR A 15 7.37 -9.96 -8.21
CA THR A 15 8.29 -9.13 -9.00
C THR A 15 7.50 -8.19 -9.89
N LEU A 16 7.83 -6.90 -9.87
CA LEU A 16 7.21 -5.95 -10.78
C LEU A 16 7.52 -6.28 -12.23
N SER A 17 6.46 -6.31 -13.05
CA SER A 17 6.59 -6.50 -14.48
C SER A 17 7.44 -5.38 -15.11
N PRO A 18 8.18 -5.66 -16.22
CA PRO A 18 8.90 -4.62 -16.95
C PRO A 18 8.00 -3.43 -17.31
N SER A 19 6.76 -3.69 -17.73
CA SER A 19 5.78 -2.64 -18.06
C SER A 19 5.44 -1.75 -16.88
N THR A 20 5.25 -2.32 -15.68
CA THR A 20 5.00 -1.55 -14.46
C THR A 20 6.18 -0.65 -14.11
N LYS A 21 7.42 -1.16 -14.28
CA LYS A 21 8.64 -0.36 -14.05
C LYS A 21 8.74 0.80 -15.04
N SER A 22 8.46 0.57 -16.32
CA SER A 22 8.46 1.62 -17.34
C SER A 22 7.45 2.72 -17.01
N LEU A 23 6.20 2.35 -16.70
CA LEU A 23 5.16 3.32 -16.34
C LEU A 23 5.54 4.19 -15.13
N ILE A 24 6.13 3.58 -14.10
CA ILE A 24 6.58 4.31 -12.91
C ILE A 24 7.71 5.30 -13.26
N ASN A 25 8.62 4.91 -14.14
CA ASN A 25 9.72 5.80 -14.59
C ASN A 25 9.21 6.96 -15.46
N GLU A 26 8.15 6.74 -16.22
CA GLU A 26 7.52 7.70 -17.12
C GLU A 26 6.58 8.69 -16.42
N LEU A 27 6.35 8.56 -15.10
CA LEU A 27 5.49 9.50 -14.36
C LEU A 27 6.00 10.95 -14.48
N ASP A 28 5.15 11.86 -14.94
CA ASP A 28 5.51 13.28 -15.09
C ASP A 28 5.37 14.08 -13.78
N GLU A 29 4.45 13.66 -12.91
CA GLU A 29 4.15 14.32 -11.64
C GLU A 29 4.33 13.39 -10.44
N GLN A 30 4.55 13.96 -9.26
CA GLN A 30 4.59 13.19 -8.01
C GLN A 30 3.19 12.73 -7.62
N ILE A 31 3.02 11.42 -7.45
CA ILE A 31 1.78 10.80 -7.00
C ILE A 31 1.92 10.38 -5.54
N THR A 32 0.85 10.50 -4.76
CA THR A 32 0.79 9.99 -3.39
C THR A 32 -0.22 8.85 -3.30
N PHE A 33 0.26 7.65 -2.94
CA PHE A 33 -0.59 6.55 -2.53
C PHE A 33 -0.93 6.70 -1.05
N LYS A 34 -2.23 6.75 -0.74
CA LYS A 34 -2.73 6.76 0.63
C LYS A 34 -3.34 5.41 0.95
N LEU A 35 -2.69 4.66 1.84
CA LEU A 35 -3.15 3.36 2.29
C LEU A 35 -3.74 3.50 3.69
N TYR A 36 -5.06 3.36 3.80
CA TYR A 36 -5.78 3.38 5.07
C TYR A 36 -5.92 1.95 5.62
N VAL A 37 -5.30 1.67 6.77
CA VAL A 37 -5.35 0.36 7.43
C VAL A 37 -5.48 0.56 8.92
N SER A 38 -6.58 0.08 9.51
CA SER A 38 -6.78 0.10 10.95
C SER A 38 -5.77 -0.79 11.66
N SER A 39 -5.19 -0.31 12.77
CA SER A 39 -4.22 -1.10 13.56
C SER A 39 -4.77 -2.45 14.05
N GLY A 40 -6.10 -2.53 14.30
CA GLY A 40 -6.80 -3.73 14.76
C GLY A 40 -7.19 -4.73 13.66
N LEU A 41 -6.96 -4.41 12.38
CA LEU A 41 -7.50 -5.19 11.26
C LEU A 41 -7.02 -6.64 11.27
N SER A 42 -5.74 -6.88 11.59
CA SER A 42 -5.16 -8.23 11.58
C SER A 42 -5.70 -9.10 12.71
N GLN A 43 -6.10 -8.51 13.84
CA GLN A 43 -6.67 -9.25 14.97
C GLN A 43 -8.14 -9.59 14.70
N GLN A 44 -8.89 -8.69 14.06
CA GLN A 44 -10.32 -8.87 13.85
C GLN A 44 -10.65 -9.63 12.57
N VAL A 45 -9.88 -9.40 11.51
CA VAL A 45 -10.06 -10.07 10.22
C VAL A 45 -8.70 -10.52 9.69
N PRO A 46 -8.14 -11.63 10.21
CA PRO A 46 -6.75 -12.04 9.93
C PRO A 46 -6.39 -12.14 8.45
N HIS A 47 -7.30 -12.66 7.62
CA HIS A 47 -7.06 -12.79 6.18
C HIS A 47 -6.95 -11.43 5.48
N LEU A 48 -7.73 -10.42 5.91
CA LEU A 48 -7.59 -9.05 5.41
C LEU A 48 -6.30 -8.40 5.92
N GLY A 49 -5.87 -8.70 7.15
CA GLY A 49 -4.57 -8.26 7.67
C GLY A 49 -3.39 -8.75 6.81
N VAL A 50 -3.39 -10.04 6.44
CA VAL A 50 -2.37 -10.59 5.51
C VAL A 50 -2.44 -9.90 4.15
N TYR A 51 -3.64 -9.69 3.61
CA TYR A 51 -3.82 -9.02 2.33
C TYR A 51 -3.35 -7.55 2.37
N ALA A 52 -3.68 -6.81 3.42
CA ALA A 52 -3.25 -5.43 3.64
C ALA A 52 -1.72 -5.32 3.67
N ASN A 53 -1.04 -6.27 4.33
CA ASN A 53 0.42 -6.35 4.32
C ASN A 53 0.98 -6.57 2.91
N ARG A 54 0.36 -7.43 2.10
CA ARG A 54 0.78 -7.65 0.72
C ARG A 54 0.62 -6.38 -0.13
N VAL A 55 -0.50 -5.67 0.02
CA VAL A 55 -0.73 -4.38 -0.67
C VAL A 55 0.29 -3.34 -0.22
N ARG A 56 0.55 -3.22 1.09
CA ARG A 56 1.56 -2.31 1.64
C ARG A 56 2.95 -2.59 1.04
N ASP A 57 3.38 -3.84 1.02
CA ASP A 57 4.68 -4.24 0.48
C ASP A 57 4.79 -3.90 -1.02
N LEU A 58 3.73 -4.12 -1.79
CA LEU A 58 3.67 -3.78 -3.21
C LEU A 58 3.81 -2.26 -3.45
N LEU A 59 3.04 -1.45 -2.71
CA LEU A 59 3.09 0.01 -2.84
C LEU A 59 4.44 0.58 -2.38
N ALA A 60 5.06 -0.02 -1.36
CA ALA A 60 6.40 0.35 -0.91
C ALA A 60 7.46 0.01 -1.97
N GLU A 61 7.29 -1.10 -2.71
CA GLU A 61 8.16 -1.41 -3.84
C GLU A 61 8.02 -0.34 -4.93
N TYR A 62 6.80 0.06 -5.28
CA TYR A 62 6.55 1.15 -6.23
C TYR A 62 7.22 2.46 -5.80
N GLU A 63 7.03 2.88 -4.55
CA GLU A 63 7.71 4.05 -3.98
C GLU A 63 9.23 3.93 -4.14
N SER A 64 9.82 2.78 -3.77
CA SER A 64 11.26 2.57 -3.78
C SER A 64 11.91 2.67 -5.17
N ILE A 65 11.20 2.24 -6.22
CA ILE A 65 11.71 2.27 -7.61
C ILE A 65 11.35 3.55 -8.34
N SER A 66 10.44 4.37 -7.80
CA SER A 66 9.94 5.58 -8.47
C SER A 66 10.92 6.74 -8.51
N GLY A 67 12.05 6.66 -7.81
CA GLY A 67 12.99 7.79 -7.69
C GLY A 67 12.37 9.02 -7.03
N GLY A 68 11.38 8.83 -6.14
CA GLY A 68 10.67 9.91 -5.44
C GLY A 68 9.44 10.46 -6.17
N LYS A 69 9.08 9.89 -7.32
CA LYS A 69 7.83 10.23 -8.03
C LYS A 69 6.58 9.63 -7.39
N ILE A 70 6.74 8.60 -6.58
CA ILE A 70 5.66 8.01 -5.77
C ILE A 70 6.01 8.23 -4.30
N LYS A 71 5.01 8.60 -3.51
CA LYS A 71 5.06 8.60 -2.05
C LYS A 71 3.98 7.69 -1.49
N LEU A 72 4.31 6.90 -0.47
CA LEU A 72 3.36 6.08 0.25
C LEU A 72 3.07 6.67 1.63
N GLU A 73 1.81 7.02 1.88
CA GLU A 73 1.30 7.40 3.19
C GLU A 73 0.52 6.23 3.79
N LEU A 74 0.94 5.79 4.98
CA LEU A 74 0.23 4.81 5.79
C LEU A 74 -0.61 5.55 6.83
N LEU A 75 -1.92 5.31 6.81
CA LEU A 75 -2.88 6.06 7.61
C LEU A 75 -3.74 5.10 8.43
N ASP A 76 -3.81 5.31 9.74
CA ASP A 76 -4.69 4.56 10.64
C ASP A 76 -5.94 5.40 10.93
N PRO A 77 -7.12 5.06 10.35
CA PRO A 77 -8.36 5.80 10.56
C PRO A 77 -9.00 5.45 11.90
N ILE A 78 -8.41 5.94 13.00
CA ILE A 78 -8.95 5.77 14.35
C ILE A 78 -10.31 6.47 14.45
N PRO A 79 -11.33 5.89 15.11
CA PRO A 79 -12.63 6.53 15.31
C PRO A 79 -12.53 7.94 15.89
N PHE A 80 -13.35 8.85 15.36
CA PHE A 80 -13.42 10.27 15.69
C PHE A 80 -12.12 11.04 15.43
N SER A 81 -11.29 10.57 14.49
CA SER A 81 -10.05 11.24 14.10
C SER A 81 -10.19 11.97 12.76
N ASN A 82 -9.34 12.97 12.55
CA ASN A 82 -9.22 13.63 11.24
C ASN A 82 -8.75 12.66 10.13
N ILE A 83 -8.15 11.52 10.47
CA ILE A 83 -7.75 10.50 9.51
C ILE A 83 -8.98 9.73 9.04
N GLU A 84 -9.90 9.39 9.95
CA GLU A 84 -11.20 8.80 9.62
C GLU A 84 -12.01 9.73 8.72
N ASP A 85 -12.10 11.02 9.05
CA ASP A 85 -12.80 12.01 8.21
C ASP A 85 -12.24 12.03 6.78
N ARG A 86 -10.91 11.98 6.64
CA ARG A 86 -10.26 11.91 5.32
C ARG A 86 -10.52 10.59 4.60
N ALA A 87 -10.55 9.48 5.32
CA ALA A 87 -10.88 8.18 4.75
C ALA A 87 -12.32 8.19 4.19
N VAL A 88 -13.28 8.70 4.97
CA VAL A 88 -14.69 8.84 4.56
C VAL A 88 -14.83 9.78 3.38
N ALA A 89 -14.17 10.94 3.39
CA ALA A 89 -14.15 11.87 2.25
C ALA A 89 -13.53 11.26 0.99
N SER A 90 -12.66 10.26 1.14
CA SER A 90 -12.09 9.47 0.04
C SER A 90 -13.00 8.31 -0.41
N GLY A 91 -14.22 8.21 0.13
CA GLY A 91 -15.21 7.18 -0.22
C GLY A 91 -15.05 5.85 0.51
N LEU A 92 -14.14 5.77 1.49
CA LEU A 92 -13.93 4.54 2.26
C LEU A 92 -14.99 4.37 3.35
N ARG A 93 -15.32 3.12 3.64
CA ARG A 93 -16.18 2.73 4.77
C ARG A 93 -15.38 1.82 5.70
N GLY A 94 -15.43 2.11 6.99
CA GLY A 94 -14.78 1.29 8.01
C GLY A 94 -15.39 -0.11 8.09
N ILE A 95 -14.58 -1.07 8.53
CA ILE A 95 -15.06 -2.39 8.91
C ILE A 95 -15.56 -2.29 10.36
N PRO A 96 -16.81 -2.70 10.66
CA PRO A 96 -17.33 -2.62 12.02
C PRO A 96 -16.44 -3.35 13.02
N GLY A 97 -16.06 -2.65 14.08
CA GLY A 97 -15.21 -3.17 15.16
C GLY A 97 -13.74 -2.76 15.03
N CYS A 98 -13.25 -2.40 13.84
CA CYS A 98 -11.87 -1.94 13.62
C CYS A 98 -11.63 -0.51 14.08
#